data_AF-A0A450X9B0-F1
#
_entry.id   AF-A0A450X9B0-F1
#
_cell.length_a   1.000
_cell.length_b   1.000
_cell.length_c   1.000
_cell.angle_alpha   90.00
_cell.angle_beta   90.00
_cell.angle_gamma   90.00
#
_symmetry.space_group_name_H-M   'P 1'
#
loop_
_entity.id
_entity.type
_entity.pdbx_description
1 polymer ?
#
loop_
_entity_poly.entity_id
_entity_poly.type
_entity_poly.pdbx_seq_one_letter_code
_entity_poly.pdbx_strand_id
1 'polypeptide(L)'
;MAQEYRIPSYEAFHAPSHGPFTADRIKDGDRYELSEGHRIYCAPAGERHAQHNATGASLLDSDPDVEWSGVDAGFSPNANTMRA
;
A
#
# COMPACT_ATOMS: atom_id res chain seq x y z
N MET A 1 -15.79 -23.57 45.57
CA MET A 1 -16.70 -23.29 44.44
C MET A 1 -15.95 -22.42 43.45
N ALA A 2 -15.30 -23.02 42.44
CA ALA A 2 -14.58 -22.28 41.42
C ALA A 2 -15.60 -21.75 40.41
N GLN A 3 -15.76 -20.44 40.36
CA GLN A 3 -16.66 -19.78 39.42
C GLN A 3 -15.97 -19.74 38.06
N GLU A 4 -16.40 -20.62 37.17
CA GLU A 4 -15.92 -20.73 35.80
C GLU A 4 -16.30 -19.46 35.04
N TYR A 5 -15.31 -18.61 34.77
CA TYR A 5 -15.48 -17.39 34.00
C TYR A 5 -15.61 -17.77 32.51
N ARG A 6 -16.84 -18.01 32.07
CA ARG A 6 -17.14 -18.27 30.66
C ARG A 6 -16.99 -16.97 29.89
N ILE A 7 -15.89 -16.84 29.15
CA ILE A 7 -15.69 -15.79 28.16
C ILE A 7 -16.90 -15.86 27.19
N PRO A 8 -17.66 -14.78 26.96
CA PRO A 8 -18.69 -14.78 25.95
C PRO A 8 -18.02 -15.08 24.61
N SER A 9 -18.29 -16.29 24.09
CA SER A 9 -18.05 -16.59 22.69
C SER A 9 -19.00 -15.72 21.87
N TYR A 10 -18.68 -15.47 20.60
CA TYR A 10 -19.54 -14.85 19.57
C TYR A 10 -19.85 -13.34 19.66
N GLU A 11 -18.87 -12.48 19.91
CA GLU A 11 -18.77 -11.34 18.98
C GLU A 11 -17.97 -11.84 17.78
N ALA A 12 -18.65 -12.02 16.66
CA ALA A 12 -17.95 -12.18 15.39
C ALA A 12 -17.10 -10.91 15.22
N PHE A 13 -15.78 -11.06 15.23
CA PHE A 13 -14.89 -9.99 14.79
C PHE A 13 -15.26 -9.68 13.34
N HIS A 14 -16.18 -8.74 13.15
CA HIS A 14 -16.48 -8.23 11.83
C HIS A 14 -15.23 -7.52 11.36
N ALA A 15 -14.61 -8.07 10.31
CA ALA A 15 -13.60 -7.34 9.58
C ALA A 15 -14.21 -5.97 9.23
N PRO A 16 -13.49 -4.86 9.49
CA PRO A 16 -13.99 -3.54 9.16
C PRO A 16 -14.42 -3.53 7.69
N SER A 17 -15.58 -2.92 7.41
CA SER A 17 -16.06 -2.77 6.04
C SER A 17 -15.00 -2.08 5.20
N HIS A 18 -14.81 -2.52 3.95
CA HIS A 18 -13.92 -1.82 3.02
C HIS A 18 -14.34 -0.35 2.90
N GLY A 19 -13.35 0.53 2.77
CA GLY A 19 -13.60 1.93 2.46
C GLY A 19 -14.17 2.10 1.03
N PRO A 20 -14.68 3.29 0.70
CA PRO A 20 -15.45 3.50 -0.53
C PRO A 20 -14.59 3.70 -1.78
N PHE A 21 -13.26 3.67 -1.67
CA PHE A 21 -12.34 3.93 -2.77
C PHE A 21 -11.90 2.65 -3.47
N THR A 22 -11.62 2.80 -4.76
CA THR A 22 -11.07 1.75 -5.62
C THR A 22 -9.83 2.28 -6.34
N ALA A 23 -8.94 1.38 -6.74
CA ALA A 23 -7.64 1.73 -7.31
C ALA A 23 -7.76 2.52 -8.64
N ASP A 24 -8.79 2.27 -9.45
CA ASP A 24 -9.05 3.01 -10.69
C ASP A 24 -9.34 4.50 -10.47
N ARG A 25 -9.68 4.88 -9.23
CA ARG A 25 -9.88 6.28 -8.82
C ARG A 25 -8.60 6.98 -8.37
N ILE A 26 -7.48 6.26 -8.24
CA ILE A 26 -6.16 6.85 -8.00
C ILE A 26 -5.48 7.06 -9.34
N LYS A 27 -5.02 8.28 -9.60
CA LYS A 27 -4.38 8.68 -10.85
C LYS A 27 -2.89 8.83 -10.66
N ASP A 28 -2.15 8.75 -11.77
CA ASP A 28 -0.73 9.08 -11.75
C ASP A 28 -0.50 10.48 -11.19
N GLY A 29 0.51 10.62 -10.33
CA GLY A 29 0.78 11.82 -9.52
C GLY A 29 0.00 11.93 -8.21
N ASP A 30 -1.05 11.13 -7.98
CA ASP A 30 -1.72 11.11 -6.68
C ASP A 30 -0.80 10.52 -5.59
N ARG A 31 -0.72 11.20 -4.45
CA ARG A 31 0.11 10.80 -3.31
C ARG A 31 -0.65 9.87 -2.37
N TYR A 32 -1.30 8.84 -2.91
CA TYR A 32 -2.09 7.91 -2.12
C TYR A 32 -1.83 6.45 -2.49
N GLU A 33 -1.60 5.64 -1.47
CA GLU A 33 -1.84 4.21 -1.53
C GLU A 33 -3.29 3.89 -1.16
N LEU A 34 -3.72 2.66 -1.43
CA LEU A 34 -5.03 2.16 -1.08
C LEU A 34 -4.92 0.86 -0.28
N SER A 35 -5.59 0.81 0.87
CA SER A 35 -5.67 -0.39 1.70
C SER A 35 -7.12 -0.67 2.03
N GLU A 36 -7.67 -1.75 1.48
CA GLU A 36 -9.03 -2.19 1.77
C GLU A 36 -10.05 -1.05 1.61
N GLY A 37 -9.91 -0.26 0.55
CA GLY A 37 -10.77 0.87 0.19
C GLY A 37 -10.49 2.17 0.94
N HIS A 38 -9.47 2.20 1.80
CA HIS A 38 -9.04 3.39 2.54
C HIS A 38 -7.80 4.00 1.89
N ARG A 39 -7.86 5.28 1.53
CA ARG A 39 -6.71 6.01 0.99
C ARG A 39 -5.73 6.36 2.10
N ILE A 40 -4.45 6.10 1.85
CA ILE A 40 -3.35 6.38 2.78
C ILE A 40 -2.43 7.38 2.11
N TYR A 41 -2.23 8.55 2.72
CA TYR A 41 -1.36 9.57 2.15
C TYR A 41 0.11 9.17 2.22
N CYS A 42 0.82 9.27 1.09
CA CYS A 42 2.24 8.98 0.98
C CYS A 42 3.04 10.28 1.07
N ALA A 43 3.54 10.55 2.28
CA ALA A 43 4.39 11.71 2.54
C ALA A 43 5.62 11.75 1.61
N PRO A 44 6.12 12.94 1.25
CA PRO A 44 7.33 13.07 0.43
C PRO A 44 8.55 12.47 1.14
N ALA A 45 9.40 11.81 0.35
CA ALA A 45 10.69 11.35 0.81
C ALA A 45 11.58 12.54 1.20
N GLY A 46 12.36 12.39 2.27
CA GLY A 46 13.44 13.32 2.57
C GLY A 46 14.58 13.18 1.55
N GLU A 47 15.43 14.21 1.46
CA GLU A 47 16.52 14.33 0.48
C GLU A 47 17.36 13.04 0.36
N ARG A 48 17.87 12.53 1.49
CA ARG A 48 18.72 11.33 1.50
C ARG A 48 17.99 10.09 0.98
N HIS A 49 16.72 9.92 1.32
CA HIS A 49 15.92 8.80 0.82
C HIS A 49 15.75 8.92 -0.69
N ALA A 50 15.38 10.12 -1.18
CA ALA A 50 15.19 10.37 -2.60
C ALA A 50 16.48 10.11 -3.41
N GLN A 51 17.64 10.60 -2.94
CA GLN A 51 18.93 10.41 -3.60
C GLN A 51 19.31 8.93 -3.73
N HIS A 52 19.18 8.17 -2.63
CA HIS A 52 19.50 6.75 -2.66
C HIS A 52 18.56 5.96 -3.58
N ASN A 53 17.25 6.26 -3.56
CA ASN A 53 16.28 5.59 -4.41
C ASN A 53 16.58 5.86 -5.91
N ALA A 54 16.86 7.12 -6.27
CA ALA A 54 17.25 7.50 -7.63
C ALA A 54 18.55 6.81 -8.09
N THR A 55 19.54 6.71 -7.20
CA THR A 55 20.83 6.05 -7.51
C THR A 55 20.62 4.56 -7.78
N GLY A 56 19.81 3.89 -6.96
CA GLY A 56 19.49 2.48 -7.14
C GLY A 56 18.70 2.21 -8.44
N ALA A 57 17.68 3.01 -8.70
CA ALA A 57 16.89 2.90 -9.93
C ALA A 57 17.75 3.09 -11.18
N SER A 58 18.65 4.09 -11.18
CA SER A 58 19.54 4.38 -12.32
C SER A 58 20.47 3.22 -12.67
N LEU A 59 20.86 2.40 -11.69
CA LEU A 59 21.67 1.22 -11.94
C LEU A 59 20.88 0.16 -12.73
N LEU A 60 19.62 -0.09 -12.34
CA LEU A 60 18.74 -1.03 -13.04
C LEU A 60 18.42 -0.52 -14.46
N ASP A 61 18.15 0.77 -14.60
CA ASP A 61 17.81 1.39 -15.89
C ASP A 61 18.96 1.37 -16.91
N SER A 62 20.20 1.22 -16.43
CA SER A 62 21.39 1.17 -17.30
C SER A 62 21.64 -0.19 -17.96
N ASP A 63 20.95 -1.23 -17.49
CA ASP A 63 21.07 -2.58 -18.04
C ASP A 63 20.30 -2.66 -19.38
N PRO A 64 20.97 -2.99 -20.51
CA PRO A 64 20.32 -3.06 -21.81
C PRO A 64 19.24 -4.14 -21.93
N ASP A 65 19.23 -5.13 -21.03
CA ASP A 65 18.22 -6.19 -21.00
C ASP A 65 16.99 -5.80 -20.14
N VAL A 66 17.01 -4.66 -19.44
CA VAL A 66 15.88 -4.14 -18.66
C VAL A 66 14.96 -3.29 -19.54
N GLU A 67 13.68 -3.68 -19.63
CA GLU A 67 12.69 -2.95 -20.44
C GLU A 67 12.27 -1.61 -19.82
N TRP A 68 12.10 -1.58 -18.50
CA TRP A 68 11.83 -0.36 -17.74
C TRP A 68 12.19 -0.54 -16.27
N SER A 69 12.56 0.56 -15.61
CA SER A 69 12.71 0.63 -14.17
C SER A 69 11.93 1.83 -13.61
N GLY A 70 11.52 1.76 -12.35
CA GLY A 70 10.72 2.79 -11.73
C GLY A 70 10.67 2.64 -10.21
N VAL A 71 10.35 3.74 -9.54
CA VAL A 71 10.15 3.79 -8.09
C VAL A 71 8.70 4.15 -7.82
N ASP A 72 8.14 3.59 -6.74
CA ASP A 72 6.79 3.86 -6.29
C ASP A 72 5.72 3.53 -7.38
N ALA A 73 5.93 2.44 -8.14
CA ALA A 73 5.01 2.03 -9.20
C ALA A 73 3.74 1.40 -8.61
N GLY A 74 2.59 2.00 -8.91
CA GLY A 74 1.30 1.55 -8.38
C GLY A 74 0.84 0.21 -8.95
N PHE A 75 0.76 -0.82 -8.12
CA PHE A 75 0.17 -2.13 -8.45
C PHE A 75 -1.06 -2.43 -7.60
N SER A 76 -2.11 -2.95 -8.23
CA SER A 76 -3.38 -3.26 -7.59
C SER A 76 -3.65 -4.76 -7.61
N PRO A 77 -3.42 -5.50 -6.50
CA PRO A 77 -3.77 -6.92 -6.42
C PRO A 77 -5.29 -7.16 -6.48
N ASN A 78 -6.10 -6.16 -6.11
CA ASN A 78 -7.55 -6.16 -6.27
C ASN A 78 -8.08 -4.72 -6.35
N ALA A 79 -9.39 -4.55 -6.57
CA ALA A 79 -9.99 -3.23 -6.78
C ALA A 79 -9.86 -2.28 -5.57
N ASN A 80 -9.77 -2.79 -4.35
CA ASN A 80 -9.78 -1.99 -3.12
C ASN A 80 -8.39 -1.84 -2.49
N THR A 81 -7.33 -2.36 -3.11
CA THR A 81 -5.97 -2.27 -2.58
C THR A 81 -4.99 -1.94 -3.70
N MET A 82 -4.11 -0.98 -3.44
CA MET A 82 -3.03 -0.53 -4.34
C MET A 82 -1.82 -0.16 -3.50
N ARG A 83 -0.64 -0.64 -3.91
CA ARG A 83 0.65 -0.32 -3.31
C ARG A 83 1.57 0.30 -4.34
N ALA A 84 2.30 1.32 -3.93
CA ALA A 84 3.40 1.92 -4.68
C ALA A 84 4.72 1.34 -4.15
#